data_AF-A0A957SDE3-F1
#
_entry.id   AF-A0A957SDE3-F1
#
_cell.length_a   1.000
_cell.length_b   1.000
_cell.length_c   1.000
_cell.angle_alpha   90.00
_cell.angle_beta   90.00
_cell.angle_gamma   90.00
#
_symmetry.space_group_name_H-M   'P 1'
#
loop_
_entity.id
_entity.type
_entity.pdbx_description
1 polymer ?
#
loop_
_entity_poly.entity_id
_entity_poly.type
_entity_poly.pdbx_seq_one_letter_code
_entity_poly.pdbx_strand_id
1 'polypeptide(L)'
;AVRTTDKLGNCEIQDLMLPPGDYTAYAYSCPNVVLDGVQFKVGDATIDATQDSDTCEPQGSDQCGPWSAQITVGAVQAAAVNASQALEIVAVSAAATDTFAGSVESGTGLLIRNAAGQALAGATATLLEAFDALYEQWRGADYGQSNPQSAGSDGRVAFAPPAGSYRFAVDADGYQPFLSDDFASTGALLSGELRLSPQITAAADAIVQITESGFEPAVLTVAPGSVVEFVNMELADHTTDGAAWNSGILGGGASYKVQLDAEGVYSYGDALQPIHTGTIIVAQTPVVEENQQLFLPIAKR
;
A
#
# COMPACT_ATOMS: atom_id res chain seq x y z
N ALA A 1 13.47 1.34 7.43
CA ALA A 1 13.54 2.37 6.37
C ALA A 1 14.82 3.15 6.54
N VAL A 2 15.47 3.63 5.48
CA VAL A 2 16.57 4.57 5.61
C VAL A 2 16.14 5.95 5.15
N ARG A 3 16.42 6.92 6.00
CA ARG A 3 16.28 8.33 5.73
C ARG A 3 17.68 8.90 5.54
N THR A 4 17.97 9.47 4.37
CA THR A 4 19.25 10.16 4.14
C THR A 4 19.06 11.65 4.39
N THR A 5 20.02 12.30 5.04
CA THR A 5 19.91 13.70 5.47
C THR A 5 20.91 14.64 4.81
N ASP A 6 21.78 14.15 3.93
CA ASP A 6 22.81 14.97 3.30
C ASP A 6 22.75 14.90 1.76
N LYS A 7 22.55 16.05 1.14
CA LYS A 7 22.68 16.28 -0.32
C LYS A 7 23.91 17.17 -0.52
N LEU A 8 25.03 16.59 -0.97
CA LEU A 8 26.13 17.37 -1.55
C LEU A 8 25.95 17.40 -3.07
N GLY A 9 25.24 18.41 -3.58
CA GLY A 9 25.08 18.61 -5.03
C GLY A 9 24.21 17.53 -5.72
N ASN A 10 24.65 17.04 -6.89
CA ASN A 10 23.88 16.16 -7.79
C ASN A 10 23.93 14.66 -7.43
N CYS A 11 24.44 14.27 -6.26
CA CYS A 11 24.48 12.87 -5.84
C CYS A 11 23.26 12.54 -4.94
N GLU A 12 22.50 11.50 -5.31
CA GLU A 12 21.32 11.02 -4.58
C GLU A 12 21.48 9.52 -4.27
N ILE A 13 21.14 9.12 -3.04
CA ILE A 13 21.00 7.70 -2.67
C ILE A 13 19.51 7.42 -2.64
N GLN A 14 19.04 6.61 -3.59
CA GLN A 14 17.63 6.19 -3.65
C GLN A 14 17.44 4.86 -2.93
N ASP A 15 16.55 4.90 -1.94
CA ASP A 15 15.98 3.80 -1.15
C ASP A 15 16.96 2.84 -0.43
N LEU A 16 16.75 2.70 0.88
CA LEU A 16 17.07 1.48 1.63
C LEU A 16 15.80 1.06 2.38
N MET A 17 15.04 0.14 1.79
CA MET A 17 14.04 -0.60 2.55
C MET A 17 14.62 -1.98 2.84
N LEU A 18 14.71 -2.32 4.13
CA LEU A 18 15.35 -3.54 4.58
C LEU A 18 14.30 -4.60 5.01
N PRO A 19 13.70 -5.41 4.11
CA PRO A 19 13.00 -6.65 4.49
C PRO A 19 14.00 -7.75 4.91
N PRO A 20 13.65 -8.77 5.70
CA PRO A 20 14.61 -9.84 6.01
C PRO A 20 15.08 -10.57 4.73
N GLY A 21 16.34 -10.36 4.32
CA GLY A 21 16.93 -10.96 3.11
C GLY A 21 18.21 -10.25 2.64
N ASP A 22 18.71 -10.61 1.45
CA ASP A 22 19.84 -9.95 0.80
C ASP A 22 19.38 -8.61 0.18
N TYR A 23 20.17 -7.54 0.32
CA TYR A 23 19.77 -6.18 -0.05
C TYR A 23 20.49 -5.63 -1.29
N THR A 24 19.94 -4.61 -1.93
CA THR A 24 20.62 -3.87 -3.01
C THR A 24 20.50 -2.40 -2.72
N ALA A 25 21.61 -1.65 -2.72
CA ALA A 25 21.59 -0.20 -2.53
C ALA A 25 22.36 0.48 -3.66
N TYR A 26 21.69 1.37 -4.38
CA TYR A 26 22.28 2.08 -5.50
C TYR A 26 22.91 3.38 -5.00
N ALA A 27 24.22 3.52 -5.21
CA ALA A 27 24.95 4.76 -4.93
C ALA A 27 25.46 5.34 -6.26
N TYR A 28 24.86 6.44 -6.70
CA TYR A 28 25.26 7.11 -7.94
C TYR A 28 26.41 8.08 -7.68
N SER A 29 27.55 7.88 -8.36
CA SER A 29 28.67 8.84 -8.37
C SER A 29 28.63 9.74 -9.62
N CYS A 30 29.22 10.94 -9.50
CA CYS A 30 29.41 11.87 -10.62
C CYS A 30 30.42 11.37 -11.67
N PRO A 31 30.42 11.93 -12.89
CA PRO A 31 31.46 11.66 -13.88
C PRO A 31 32.83 12.04 -13.32
N ASN A 32 33.81 11.13 -13.44
CA ASN A 32 35.23 11.27 -13.08
C ASN A 32 35.65 10.97 -11.63
N VAL A 33 34.82 10.29 -10.81
CA VAL A 33 35.26 9.75 -9.52
C VAL A 33 35.54 8.24 -9.65
N VAL A 34 36.82 7.86 -9.61
CA VAL A 34 37.23 6.45 -9.49
C VAL A 34 37.31 6.10 -8.01
N LEU A 35 36.37 5.30 -7.51
CA LEU A 35 36.37 4.83 -6.13
C LEU A 35 37.29 3.60 -5.99
N ASP A 36 38.17 3.63 -4.97
CA ASP A 36 39.08 2.55 -4.55
C ASP A 36 38.59 1.98 -3.21
N GLY A 37 37.36 1.47 -3.22
CA GLY A 37 36.67 0.90 -2.07
C GLY A 37 35.52 1.76 -1.53
N VAL A 38 34.40 1.09 -1.20
CA VAL A 38 33.25 1.68 -0.49
C VAL A 38 33.07 0.92 0.81
N GLN A 39 33.02 1.62 1.94
CA GLN A 39 32.76 1.02 3.25
C GLN A 39 31.40 1.48 3.79
N PHE A 40 30.61 0.52 4.27
CA PHE A 40 29.30 0.77 4.87
C PHE A 40 29.37 0.51 6.37
N LYS A 41 28.93 1.48 7.17
CA LYS A 41 28.82 1.34 8.62
C LYS A 41 27.39 1.61 9.06
N VAL A 42 26.85 0.73 9.90
CA VAL A 42 25.57 0.94 10.59
C VAL A 42 25.86 0.90 12.08
N GLY A 43 25.79 2.06 12.75
CA GLY A 43 26.34 2.21 14.10
C GLY A 43 27.83 1.87 14.14
N ASP A 44 28.24 1.05 15.11
CA ASP A 44 29.64 0.58 15.25
C ASP A 44 29.96 -0.65 14.37
N ALA A 45 28.97 -1.20 13.66
CA ALA A 45 29.14 -2.40 12.85
C ALA A 45 29.59 -2.03 11.42
N THR A 46 30.69 -2.63 10.98
CA THR A 46 31.11 -2.60 9.57
C THR A 46 30.37 -3.71 8.84
N ILE A 47 29.70 -3.38 7.73
CA ILE A 47 29.01 -4.35 6.89
C ILE A 47 29.94 -4.71 5.73
N ASP A 48 30.23 -5.99 5.55
CA ASP A 48 30.95 -6.49 4.38
C ASP A 48 30.05 -6.34 3.15
N ALA A 49 30.32 -5.32 2.33
CA ALA A 49 29.68 -5.17 1.02
C ALA A 49 30.47 -5.96 -0.02
N THR A 50 29.79 -6.80 -0.79
CA THR A 50 30.39 -7.50 -1.94
C THR A 50 30.01 -6.76 -3.22
N GLN A 51 31.00 -6.21 -3.93
CA GLN A 51 30.82 -5.51 -5.20
C GLN A 51 30.45 -6.52 -6.29
N ASP A 52 29.17 -6.55 -6.71
CA ASP A 52 28.67 -7.61 -7.61
C ASP A 52 28.81 -7.27 -9.11
N SER A 53 28.87 -5.99 -9.52
CA SER A 53 29.23 -5.66 -10.92
C SER A 53 29.61 -4.20 -11.16
N ASP A 54 30.63 -4.01 -12.00
CA ASP A 54 31.11 -2.75 -12.54
C ASP A 54 30.45 -2.51 -13.91
N THR A 55 29.14 -2.27 -13.99
CA THR A 55 28.54 -1.89 -15.28
C THR A 55 28.65 -0.40 -15.51
N CYS A 56 29.82 0.00 -16.03
CA CYS A 56 30.03 1.32 -16.61
C CYS A 56 29.28 1.36 -17.95
N GLU A 57 28.14 2.08 -18.05
CA GLU A 57 27.51 2.31 -19.35
C GLU A 57 28.29 3.42 -20.08
N PRO A 58 28.95 3.15 -21.21
CA PRO A 58 29.85 4.11 -21.84
C PRO A 58 29.05 5.21 -22.55
N GLN A 59 28.96 6.39 -21.93
CA GLN A 59 28.67 7.64 -22.62
C GLN A 59 30.00 8.14 -23.20
N GLY A 60 30.11 8.23 -24.52
CA GLY A 60 31.36 8.38 -25.28
C GLY A 60 32.47 9.28 -24.69
N SER A 61 33.71 8.89 -25.00
CA SER A 61 35.01 9.53 -24.65
C SER A 61 35.22 9.78 -23.14
N ASP A 62 35.94 8.86 -22.51
CA ASP A 62 36.66 8.98 -21.23
C ASP A 62 35.86 9.45 -19.99
N GLN A 63 34.53 9.44 -20.03
CA GLN A 63 33.68 9.72 -18.87
C GLN A 63 33.01 8.43 -18.40
N CYS A 64 33.36 7.98 -17.18
CA CYS A 64 32.59 6.93 -16.52
C CYS A 64 31.20 7.50 -16.17
N GLY A 65 30.15 6.82 -16.62
CA GLY A 65 28.77 7.10 -16.23
C GLY A 65 28.48 6.74 -14.77
N PRO A 66 27.23 6.90 -14.31
CA PRO A 66 26.82 6.54 -12.96
C PRO A 66 27.19 5.09 -12.64
N TRP A 67 27.79 4.87 -11.47
CA TRP A 67 28.01 3.53 -10.94
C TRP A 67 26.80 3.03 -10.12
N SER A 68 26.66 1.71 -10.03
CA SER A 68 25.70 1.02 -9.17
C SER A 68 26.42 -0.10 -8.42
N ALA A 69 26.22 -0.22 -7.11
CA ALA A 69 26.68 -1.37 -6.33
C ALA A 69 25.47 -2.19 -5.86
N GLN A 70 25.63 -3.51 -5.77
CA GLN A 70 24.66 -4.40 -5.11
C GLN A 70 25.19 -4.74 -3.71
N ILE A 71 24.35 -4.83 -2.67
CA ILE A 71 24.85 -4.76 -1.28
C ILE A 71 24.70 -5.99 -0.39
N THR A 72 23.77 -6.91 -0.47
CA THR A 72 23.63 -8.07 0.46
C THR A 72 24.03 -7.82 1.93
N VAL A 73 23.28 -7.01 2.67
CA VAL A 73 23.36 -7.05 4.15
C VAL A 73 22.82 -8.41 4.62
N GLY A 74 23.61 -9.17 5.38
CA GLY A 74 23.13 -10.42 5.98
C GLY A 74 21.99 -10.18 6.99
N ALA A 75 21.36 -11.25 7.47
CA ALA A 75 20.30 -11.16 8.49
C ALA A 75 20.76 -10.33 9.70
N VAL A 76 20.21 -9.13 9.86
CA VAL A 76 20.41 -8.31 11.04
C VAL A 76 19.70 -9.02 12.19
N GLN A 77 20.46 -9.56 13.15
CA GLN A 77 19.87 -10.18 14.33
C GLN A 77 18.99 -9.15 15.04
N ALA A 78 17.70 -9.48 15.19
CA ALA A 78 16.62 -8.61 15.69
C ALA A 78 16.88 -7.96 17.07
N ALA A 79 17.96 -8.33 17.75
CA ALA A 79 18.30 -7.86 19.08
C ALA A 79 18.99 -6.47 19.13
N ALA A 80 19.34 -5.85 17.99
CA ALA A 80 20.15 -4.62 17.98
C ALA A 80 19.49 -3.38 17.34
N VAL A 81 18.25 -3.46 16.84
CA VAL A 81 17.63 -2.38 16.05
C VAL A 81 16.45 -1.78 16.83
N ASN A 82 16.76 -1.03 17.89
CA ASN A 82 15.76 -0.30 18.70
C ASN A 82 15.95 1.23 18.67
N ALA A 83 16.89 1.73 17.87
CA ALA A 83 17.18 3.15 17.74
C ALA A 83 17.53 3.47 16.29
N SER A 84 17.17 4.68 15.84
CA SER A 84 17.71 5.27 14.62
C SER A 84 19.24 5.18 14.69
N GLN A 85 19.85 4.35 13.85
CA GLN A 85 21.30 4.22 13.79
C GLN A 85 21.83 5.05 12.64
N ALA A 86 22.91 5.81 12.88
CA ALA A 86 23.61 6.47 11.79
C ALA A 86 24.12 5.41 10.80
N LEU A 87 23.70 5.54 9.55
CA LEU A 87 24.28 4.88 8.40
C LEU A 87 25.35 5.81 7.85
N GLU A 88 26.60 5.40 7.94
CA GLU A 88 27.73 6.11 7.33
C GLU A 88 28.17 5.32 6.10
N ILE A 89 28.09 5.94 4.92
CA ILE A 89 28.61 5.38 3.68
C ILE A 89 29.86 6.17 3.36
N VAL A 90 31.01 5.49 3.32
CA VAL A 90 32.30 6.13 3.04
C VAL A 90 32.74 5.69 1.65
N ALA A 91 32.67 6.61 0.70
CA ALA A 91 33.22 6.43 -0.64
C ALA A 91 34.68 6.89 -0.64
N VAL A 92 35.61 5.97 -0.89
CA VAL A 92 37.04 6.28 -0.95
C VAL A 92 37.47 6.27 -2.40
N SER A 93 38.18 7.31 -2.84
CA SER A 93 38.92 7.35 -4.11
C SER A 93 40.40 7.50 -3.82
N ALA A 94 41.26 7.31 -4.82
CA ALA A 94 42.70 7.56 -4.69
C ALA A 94 43.05 9.02 -4.30
N ALA A 95 42.11 9.96 -4.45
CA ALA A 95 42.32 11.40 -4.21
C ALA A 95 41.52 11.97 -3.02
N ALA A 96 40.41 11.35 -2.62
CA ALA A 96 39.50 11.88 -1.61
C ALA A 96 38.67 10.79 -0.92
N THR A 97 38.19 11.10 0.27
CA THR A 97 37.20 10.31 1.01
C THR A 97 35.97 11.16 1.21
N ASP A 98 34.83 10.68 0.70
CA ASP A 98 33.53 11.31 0.87
C ASP A 98 32.68 10.45 1.80
N THR A 99 32.11 11.08 2.82
CA THR A 99 31.23 10.43 3.80
C THR A 99 29.80 10.89 3.57
N PHE A 100 28.88 9.96 3.34
CA PHE A 100 27.45 10.18 3.30
C PHE A 100 26.85 9.71 4.63
N ALA A 101 26.02 10.54 5.24
CA ALA A 101 25.32 10.22 6.47
C ALA A 101 23.81 10.05 6.19
N GLY A 102 23.29 8.88 6.55
CA GLY A 102 21.87 8.61 6.67
C GLY A 102 21.54 8.05 8.05
N SER A 103 20.29 7.70 8.25
CA SER A 103 19.83 7.02 9.45
C SER A 103 18.95 5.83 9.06
N VAL A 104 19.25 4.66 9.65
CA VAL A 104 18.41 3.47 9.56
C VAL A 104 17.41 3.49 10.71
N GLU A 105 16.13 3.61 10.39
CA GLU A 105 15.05 3.43 11.35
C GLU A 105 14.61 1.97 11.35
N SER A 106 14.75 1.33 12.51
CA SER A 106 14.07 0.08 12.83
C SER A 106 12.59 0.31 13.00
N GLY A 107 11.80 -0.46 12.26
CA GLY A 107 10.38 -0.59 12.51
C GLY A 107 9.79 -1.60 11.56
N THR A 108 8.56 -2.00 11.85
CA THR A 108 7.85 -2.98 11.02
C THR A 108 7.36 -2.37 9.71
N GLY A 109 7.28 -1.04 9.58
CA GLY A 109 6.67 -0.40 8.41
C GLY A 109 5.17 -0.70 8.30
N LEU A 110 4.57 -0.28 7.19
CA LEU A 110 3.17 -0.56 6.87
C LEU A 110 3.06 -1.95 6.23
N LEU A 111 2.23 -2.82 6.79
CA LEU A 111 1.94 -4.13 6.21
C LEU A 111 0.73 -4.06 5.26
N ILE A 112 0.89 -4.52 4.04
CA ILE A 112 -0.18 -4.66 3.05
C ILE A 112 -0.48 -6.14 2.88
N ARG A 113 -1.72 -6.54 3.17
CA ARG A 113 -2.15 -7.94 3.09
C ARG A 113 -3.58 -8.06 2.61
N ASN A 114 -4.01 -9.28 2.29
CA ASN A 114 -5.42 -9.55 2.01
C ASN A 114 -6.22 -9.84 3.29
N ALA A 115 -7.54 -9.95 3.16
CA ALA A 115 -8.44 -10.30 4.26
C ALA A 115 -8.06 -11.62 4.98
N ALA A 116 -7.52 -12.60 4.24
CA ALA A 116 -7.05 -13.88 4.79
C ALA A 116 -5.70 -13.77 5.55
N GLY A 117 -5.07 -12.59 5.56
CA GLY A 117 -3.84 -12.31 6.28
C GLY A 117 -2.55 -12.58 5.50
N GLN A 118 -2.65 -12.94 4.21
CA GLN A 118 -1.49 -13.15 3.35
C GLN A 118 -0.92 -11.80 2.88
N ALA A 119 0.37 -11.59 3.10
CA ALA A 119 1.11 -10.43 2.62
C ALA A 119 1.05 -10.30 1.08
N LEU A 120 0.90 -9.07 0.59
CA LEU A 120 0.78 -8.77 -0.83
C LEU A 120 2.08 -8.17 -1.36
N ALA A 121 2.95 -9.04 -1.85
CA ALA A 121 4.17 -8.62 -2.55
C ALA A 121 3.82 -7.91 -3.86
N GLY A 122 4.54 -6.84 -4.18
CA GLY A 122 4.34 -6.04 -5.38
C GLY A 122 3.14 -5.08 -5.32
N ALA A 123 2.36 -5.06 -4.24
CA ALA A 123 1.33 -4.05 -4.03
C ALA A 123 1.96 -2.65 -4.06
N THR A 124 1.37 -1.71 -4.80
CA THR A 124 1.87 -0.35 -4.94
C THR A 124 1.15 0.54 -3.94
N ALA A 125 1.89 1.11 -2.99
CA ALA A 125 1.37 2.08 -2.04
C ALA A 125 1.85 3.48 -2.41
N THR A 126 0.90 4.41 -2.50
CA THR A 126 1.13 5.83 -2.69
C THR A 126 0.71 6.55 -1.42
N LEU A 127 1.63 7.30 -0.81
CA LEU A 127 1.31 8.19 0.29
C LEU A 127 0.81 9.53 -0.26
N LEU A 128 -0.38 9.93 0.15
CA LEU A 128 -0.99 11.22 -0.22
C LEU A 128 -0.92 12.15 0.98
N GLU A 129 -0.46 13.37 0.78
CA GLU A 129 -0.43 14.45 1.76
C GLU A 129 -1.64 15.37 1.57
N ALA A 130 -2.27 15.77 2.67
CA ALA A 130 -3.30 16.79 2.65
C ALA A 130 -2.67 18.16 2.34
N PHE A 131 -3.16 18.81 1.28
CA PHE A 131 -2.80 20.17 0.91
C PHE A 131 -4.07 20.99 0.70
N ASP A 132 -4.32 21.95 1.61
CA ASP A 132 -5.60 22.66 1.72
C ASP A 132 -6.82 21.71 1.81
N ALA A 133 -7.62 21.64 0.74
CA ALA A 133 -8.83 20.81 0.65
C ALA A 133 -8.65 19.60 -0.29
N LEU A 134 -7.42 19.32 -0.72
CA LEU A 134 -7.09 18.26 -1.66
C LEU A 134 -6.02 17.33 -1.08
N TYR A 135 -5.92 16.15 -1.68
CA TYR A 135 -4.86 15.20 -1.42
C TYR A 135 -3.96 15.11 -2.65
N GLU A 136 -2.67 15.33 -2.45
CA GLU A 136 -1.64 15.23 -3.49
C GLU A 136 -0.62 14.19 -3.11
N GLN A 137 0.09 13.63 -4.09
CA GLN A 137 1.16 12.68 -3.80
C GLN A 137 2.28 13.37 -2.99
N TRP A 138 2.58 12.82 -1.82
CA TRP A 138 3.64 13.35 -0.96
C TRP A 138 4.99 13.30 -1.67
N ARG A 139 5.76 14.39 -1.60
CA ARG A 139 7.06 14.56 -2.28
C ARG A 139 8.19 13.83 -1.54
N GLY A 140 8.15 12.51 -1.55
CA GLY A 140 9.12 11.67 -0.83
C GLY A 140 10.59 11.94 -1.22
N ALA A 141 10.87 12.32 -2.47
CA ALA A 141 12.22 12.62 -2.96
C ALA A 141 12.91 13.79 -2.22
N ASP A 142 12.12 14.71 -1.65
CA ASP A 142 12.65 15.80 -0.80
C ASP A 142 13.18 15.25 0.55
N TYR A 143 12.79 14.02 0.91
CA TYR A 143 13.15 13.30 2.13
C TYR A 143 13.91 11.99 1.88
N GLY A 144 14.41 11.78 0.66
CA GLY A 144 15.17 10.59 0.28
C GLY A 144 14.36 9.29 0.25
N GLN A 145 13.04 9.37 0.00
CA GLN A 145 12.14 8.22 -0.10
C GLN A 145 11.43 8.20 -1.46
N SER A 146 11.28 7.02 -2.05
CA SER A 146 10.35 6.88 -3.17
C SER A 146 8.89 6.99 -2.71
N ASN A 147 8.08 7.54 -3.60
CA ASN A 147 6.62 7.53 -3.50
C ASN A 147 6.12 7.61 -4.95
N PRO A 148 5.36 6.62 -5.46
CA PRO A 148 4.90 5.41 -4.77
C PRO A 148 6.02 4.42 -4.41
N GLN A 149 5.72 3.47 -3.51
CA GLN A 149 6.57 2.34 -3.15
C GLN A 149 5.89 1.01 -3.52
N SER A 150 6.66 0.04 -4.01
CA SER A 150 6.19 -1.34 -4.19
C SER A 150 6.51 -2.18 -2.94
N ALA A 151 5.52 -2.92 -2.47
CA ALA A 151 5.64 -3.78 -1.30
C ALA A 151 6.63 -4.93 -1.55
N GLY A 152 7.49 -5.20 -0.56
CA GLY A 152 8.43 -6.32 -0.58
C GLY A 152 7.73 -7.69 -0.51
N SER A 153 8.50 -8.77 -0.52
CA SER A 153 7.97 -10.14 -0.39
C SER A 153 7.20 -10.40 0.90
N ASP A 154 7.47 -9.59 1.94
CA ASP A 154 6.77 -9.57 3.23
C ASP A 154 5.54 -8.64 3.25
N GLY A 155 5.19 -8.05 2.10
CA GLY A 155 4.06 -7.14 1.92
C GLY A 155 4.27 -5.77 2.56
N ARG A 156 5.51 -5.40 2.90
CA ARG A 156 5.77 -4.15 3.64
C ARG A 156 6.23 -3.02 2.73
N VAL A 157 5.84 -1.81 3.12
CA VAL A 157 6.36 -0.52 2.60
C VAL A 157 6.75 0.38 3.78
N ALA A 158 7.61 1.37 3.53
CA ALA A 158 8.20 2.17 4.59
C ALA A 158 8.21 3.66 4.22
N PHE A 159 7.23 4.38 4.77
CA PHE A 159 7.11 5.81 4.64
C PHE A 159 7.41 6.48 5.98
N ALA A 160 8.25 7.52 5.98
CA ALA A 160 8.54 8.38 7.12
C ALA A 160 8.36 9.85 6.68
N PRO A 161 7.11 10.28 6.44
CA PRO A 161 6.81 11.65 6.04
C PRO A 161 6.92 12.59 7.25
N PRO A 162 7.09 13.90 7.05
CA PRO A 162 7.03 14.88 8.14
C PRO A 162 5.68 14.84 8.88
N ALA A 163 5.56 15.64 9.95
CA ALA A 163 4.28 15.75 10.64
C ALA A 163 3.23 16.40 9.72
N GLY A 164 2.06 15.80 9.62
CA GLY A 164 1.02 16.20 8.68
C GLY A 164 -0.15 15.21 8.67
N SER A 165 -1.15 15.47 7.83
CA SER A 165 -2.28 14.56 7.59
C SER A 165 -2.09 13.85 6.26
N TYR A 166 -2.28 12.54 6.25
CA TYR A 166 -2.00 11.69 5.09
C TYR A 166 -3.10 10.64 4.87
N ARG A 167 -3.12 10.11 3.64
CA ARG A 167 -3.85 8.90 3.24
C ARG A 167 -2.91 7.95 2.51
N PHE A 168 -3.24 6.66 2.51
CA PHE A 168 -2.64 5.67 1.62
C PHE A 168 -3.59 5.34 0.49
N ALA A 169 -3.16 5.50 -0.75
CA ALA A 169 -3.78 4.87 -1.91
C ALA A 169 -2.98 3.61 -2.26
N VAL A 170 -3.64 2.45 -2.30
CA VAL A 170 -2.99 1.16 -2.55
C VAL A 170 -3.67 0.44 -3.69
N ASP A 171 -2.86 0.03 -4.66
CA ASP A 171 -3.27 -0.77 -5.81
C ASP A 171 -2.47 -2.08 -5.84
N ALA A 172 -3.13 -3.19 -6.13
CA ALA A 172 -2.49 -4.47 -6.32
C ALA A 172 -3.26 -5.32 -7.33
N ASP A 173 -2.52 -6.07 -8.16
CA ASP A 173 -3.14 -6.94 -9.17
C ASP A 173 -4.06 -7.98 -8.51
N GLY A 174 -5.29 -8.08 -9.01
CA GLY A 174 -6.30 -8.98 -8.48
C GLY A 174 -6.99 -8.48 -7.19
N TYR A 175 -6.77 -7.23 -6.81
CA TYR A 175 -7.44 -6.58 -5.67
C TYR A 175 -8.21 -5.34 -6.12
N GLN A 176 -9.18 -4.93 -5.31
CA GLN A 176 -9.89 -3.66 -5.47
C GLN A 176 -8.98 -2.52 -4.97
N PRO A 177 -8.96 -1.35 -5.65
CA PRO A 177 -8.25 -0.18 -5.17
C PRO A 177 -8.69 0.19 -3.75
N PHE A 178 -7.73 0.60 -2.93
CA PHE A 178 -7.98 0.92 -1.53
C PHE A 178 -7.45 2.31 -1.20
N LEU A 179 -8.31 3.19 -0.70
CA LEU A 179 -7.91 4.49 -0.17
C LEU A 179 -8.18 4.51 1.34
N SER A 180 -7.16 4.72 2.16
CA SER A 180 -7.33 4.75 3.63
C SER A 180 -8.05 6.01 4.11
N ASP A 181 -8.56 5.93 5.34
CA ASP A 181 -8.91 7.12 6.12
C ASP A 181 -7.72 8.05 6.34
N ASP A 182 -8.03 9.30 6.71
CA ASP A 182 -7.07 10.29 7.15
C ASP A 182 -6.35 9.80 8.41
N PHE A 183 -5.02 9.89 8.42
CA PHE A 183 -4.23 9.68 9.62
C PHE A 183 -3.14 10.73 9.76
N ALA A 184 -2.78 11.04 11.01
CA ALA A 184 -1.71 11.98 11.29
C ALA A 184 -0.34 11.26 11.36
N SER A 185 0.66 11.81 10.68
CA SER A 185 2.07 11.49 10.92
C SER A 185 2.66 12.45 11.95
N THR A 186 3.64 11.97 12.72
CA THR A 186 4.45 12.77 13.65
C THR A 186 5.88 12.99 13.16
N GLY A 187 6.21 12.56 11.93
CA GLY A 187 7.59 12.57 11.43
C GLY A 187 8.32 11.24 11.56
N ALA A 188 7.70 10.22 12.17
CA ALA A 188 8.26 8.90 12.37
C ALA A 188 7.87 7.93 11.24
N LEU A 189 8.58 6.80 11.15
CA LEU A 189 8.19 5.67 10.29
C LEU A 189 6.74 5.25 10.54
N LEU A 190 5.93 5.32 9.49
CA LEU A 190 4.55 4.87 9.47
C LEU A 190 4.49 3.36 9.67
N SER A 191 3.59 2.94 10.54
CA SER A 191 3.35 1.54 10.87
C SER A 191 1.86 1.27 10.97
N GLY A 192 1.49 0.02 10.78
CA GLY A 192 0.10 -0.40 10.76
C GLY A 192 -0.13 -1.45 9.70
N GLU A 193 -1.38 -1.61 9.33
CA GLU A 193 -1.81 -2.64 8.40
C GLU A 193 -2.94 -2.16 7.53
N LEU A 194 -2.82 -2.37 6.22
CA LEU A 194 -3.88 -2.19 5.24
C LEU A 194 -4.30 -3.55 4.70
N ARG A 195 -5.62 -3.74 4.61
CA ARG A 195 -6.23 -4.97 4.12
C ARG A 195 -6.94 -4.70 2.81
N LEU A 196 -6.45 -5.30 1.73
CA LEU A 196 -7.06 -5.17 0.42
C LEU A 196 -8.10 -6.28 0.23
N SER A 197 -9.21 -5.90 -0.39
CA SER A 197 -10.27 -6.83 -0.79
C SER A 197 -9.98 -7.38 -2.18
N PRO A 198 -10.21 -8.70 -2.42
CA PRO A 198 -10.04 -9.29 -3.74
C PRO A 198 -10.92 -8.58 -4.79
N GLN A 199 -10.42 -8.52 -6.01
CA GLN A 199 -11.16 -8.02 -7.16
C GLN A 199 -12.29 -9.00 -7.51
N ILE A 200 -13.52 -8.49 -7.63
CA ILE A 200 -14.69 -9.28 -8.02
C ILE A 200 -15.05 -8.93 -9.46
N THR A 201 -14.69 -9.82 -10.39
CA THR A 201 -14.94 -9.63 -11.83
C THR A 201 -16.36 -9.98 -12.25
N ALA A 202 -17.10 -10.71 -11.42
CA ALA A 202 -18.51 -11.00 -11.65
C ALA A 202 -19.35 -9.71 -11.69
N ALA A 203 -20.41 -9.75 -12.49
CA ALA A 203 -21.41 -8.69 -12.50
C ALA A 203 -22.12 -8.63 -11.14
N ALA A 204 -22.55 -7.44 -10.74
CA ALA A 204 -23.33 -7.28 -9.53
C ALA A 204 -24.74 -7.86 -9.73
N ASP A 205 -25.20 -8.65 -8.76
CA ASP A 205 -26.59 -9.12 -8.69
C ASP A 205 -27.51 -8.03 -8.11
N ALA A 206 -26.94 -7.15 -7.27
CA ALA A 206 -27.63 -6.03 -6.67
C ALA A 206 -26.68 -4.83 -6.51
N ILE A 207 -27.25 -3.62 -6.57
CA ILE A 207 -26.53 -2.36 -6.37
C ILE A 207 -27.11 -1.64 -5.15
N VAL A 208 -26.23 -1.11 -4.31
CA VAL A 208 -26.54 -0.17 -3.23
C VAL A 208 -25.92 1.18 -3.58
N GLN A 209 -26.74 2.20 -3.74
CA GLN A 209 -26.27 3.56 -3.97
C GLN A 209 -25.98 4.25 -2.63
N ILE A 210 -24.90 5.01 -2.55
CA ILE A 210 -24.63 5.90 -1.43
C ILE A 210 -25.00 7.31 -1.89
N THR A 211 -25.99 7.89 -1.22
CA THR A 211 -26.58 9.19 -1.55
C THR A 211 -26.52 10.11 -0.32
N GLU A 212 -26.93 11.37 -0.45
CA GLU A 212 -27.12 12.29 0.69
C GLU A 212 -28.02 11.71 1.80
N SER A 213 -28.96 10.81 1.47
CA SER A 213 -29.85 10.15 2.44
C SER A 213 -29.26 8.86 3.05
N GLY A 214 -28.05 8.48 2.64
CA GLY A 214 -27.37 7.24 3.06
C GLY A 214 -27.45 6.14 2.00
N PHE A 215 -27.48 4.88 2.48
CA PHE A 215 -27.50 3.69 1.64
C PHE A 215 -28.90 3.43 1.06
N GLU A 216 -28.99 3.27 -0.25
CA GLU A 216 -30.25 3.02 -0.97
C GLU A 216 -30.14 1.76 -1.86
N PRO A 217 -30.88 0.68 -1.55
CA PRO A 217 -31.77 0.53 -0.39
C PRO A 217 -31.00 0.33 0.93
N ALA A 218 -31.53 0.88 2.02
CA ALA A 218 -30.92 0.70 3.35
C ALA A 218 -30.99 -0.75 3.86
N VAL A 219 -31.98 -1.53 3.39
CA VAL A 219 -32.09 -2.97 3.65
C VAL A 219 -32.19 -3.69 2.32
N LEU A 220 -31.26 -4.60 2.07
CA LEU A 220 -31.19 -5.40 0.86
C LEU A 220 -31.26 -6.89 1.22
N THR A 221 -32.04 -7.67 0.49
CA THR A 221 -32.07 -9.13 0.63
C THR A 221 -31.54 -9.78 -0.64
N VAL A 222 -30.55 -10.67 -0.51
CA VAL A 222 -29.92 -11.39 -1.64
C VAL A 222 -29.77 -12.89 -1.33
N ALA A 223 -29.60 -13.69 -2.37
CA ALA A 223 -29.30 -15.12 -2.22
C ALA A 223 -27.84 -15.35 -1.80
N PRO A 224 -27.51 -16.47 -1.13
CA PRO A 224 -26.12 -16.85 -0.87
C PRO A 224 -25.27 -16.87 -2.15
N GLY A 225 -24.08 -16.28 -2.08
CA GLY A 225 -23.12 -16.16 -3.18
C GLY A 225 -23.31 -14.93 -4.06
N SER A 226 -24.31 -14.09 -3.79
CA SER A 226 -24.58 -12.88 -4.57
C SER A 226 -23.46 -11.85 -4.44
N VAL A 227 -23.23 -11.11 -5.51
CA VAL A 227 -22.33 -9.96 -5.58
C VAL A 227 -23.14 -8.68 -5.39
N VAL A 228 -22.78 -7.90 -4.37
CA VAL A 228 -23.36 -6.58 -4.11
C VAL A 228 -22.32 -5.52 -4.44
N GLU A 229 -22.73 -4.55 -5.26
CA GLU A 229 -21.92 -3.39 -5.63
C GLU A 229 -22.43 -2.13 -4.93
N PHE A 230 -21.56 -1.49 -4.18
CA PHE A 230 -21.79 -0.17 -3.62
C PHE A 230 -21.27 0.87 -4.61
N VAL A 231 -22.06 1.91 -4.88
CA VAL A 231 -21.67 3.02 -5.75
C VAL A 231 -21.90 4.32 -5.03
N ASN A 232 -20.85 5.13 -4.88
CA ASN A 232 -20.98 6.47 -4.35
C ASN A 232 -21.55 7.40 -5.43
N MET A 233 -22.78 7.88 -5.23
CA MET A 233 -23.46 8.78 -6.17
C MET A 233 -23.21 10.26 -5.84
N GLU A 234 -22.61 10.56 -4.68
CA GLU A 234 -22.31 11.91 -4.23
C GLU A 234 -20.90 12.35 -4.66
N LEU A 235 -20.62 13.64 -4.51
CA LEU A 235 -19.24 14.15 -4.62
C LEU A 235 -18.45 14.00 -3.31
N ALA A 236 -19.16 13.84 -2.19
CA ALA A 236 -18.54 13.64 -0.88
C ALA A 236 -17.93 12.23 -0.79
N ASP A 237 -16.86 12.11 -0.02
CA ASP A 237 -16.24 10.83 0.31
C ASP A 237 -17.17 10.02 1.23
N HIS A 238 -17.32 8.72 0.93
CA HIS A 238 -18.10 7.78 1.73
C HIS A 238 -17.36 6.45 1.87
N THR A 239 -17.72 5.65 2.88
CA THR A 239 -17.26 4.25 2.98
C THR A 239 -18.44 3.27 3.07
N THR A 240 -18.14 1.98 2.90
CA THR A 240 -19.00 0.87 3.28
C THR A 240 -18.18 -0.14 4.07
N ASP A 241 -18.39 -0.14 5.39
CA ASP A 241 -17.61 -0.94 6.33
C ASP A 241 -18.53 -1.91 7.06
N GLY A 242 -18.31 -3.20 6.80
CA GLY A 242 -18.96 -4.30 7.49
C GLY A 242 -17.98 -5.05 8.39
N ALA A 243 -18.47 -6.00 9.17
CA ALA A 243 -17.58 -6.82 10.00
C ALA A 243 -16.55 -7.63 9.18
N ALA A 244 -16.88 -7.93 7.92
CA ALA A 244 -16.05 -8.77 7.03
C ALA A 244 -15.34 -7.99 5.91
N TRP A 245 -15.63 -6.70 5.73
CA TRP A 245 -15.06 -5.90 4.65
C TRP A 245 -14.88 -4.45 5.06
N ASN A 246 -13.96 -3.78 4.39
CA ASN A 246 -13.77 -2.34 4.44
C ASN A 246 -13.50 -1.89 3.01
N SER A 247 -14.23 -0.89 2.52
CA SER A 247 -14.08 -0.40 1.15
C SER A 247 -12.89 0.53 0.95
N GLY A 248 -12.35 1.06 2.03
CA GLY A 248 -11.66 2.33 2.03
C GLY A 248 -12.61 3.47 1.64
N ILE A 249 -12.04 4.64 1.43
CA ILE A 249 -12.75 5.82 0.93
C ILE A 249 -13.16 5.60 -0.52
N LEU A 250 -14.46 5.75 -0.77
CA LEU A 250 -15.06 5.84 -2.09
C LEU A 250 -15.31 7.32 -2.38
N GLY A 251 -14.49 7.89 -3.25
CA GLY A 251 -14.76 9.21 -3.83
C GLY A 251 -15.97 9.17 -4.77
N GLY A 252 -16.41 10.33 -5.25
CA GLY A 252 -17.61 10.41 -6.08
C GLY A 252 -17.54 9.58 -7.36
N GLY A 253 -18.57 8.76 -7.60
CA GLY A 253 -18.65 7.81 -8.71
C GLY A 253 -17.83 6.53 -8.54
N ALA A 254 -17.04 6.40 -7.48
CA ALA A 254 -16.31 5.17 -7.19
C ALA A 254 -17.26 4.05 -6.72
N SER A 255 -16.84 2.81 -6.95
CA SER A 255 -17.61 1.61 -6.61
C SER A 255 -16.77 0.57 -5.90
N TYR A 256 -17.42 -0.22 -5.04
CA TYR A 256 -16.82 -1.32 -4.31
C TYR A 256 -17.73 -2.54 -4.30
N LYS A 257 -17.16 -3.74 -4.48
CA LYS A 257 -17.92 -4.98 -4.52
C LYS A 257 -17.61 -5.88 -3.34
N VAL A 258 -18.66 -6.56 -2.86
CA VAL A 258 -18.58 -7.66 -1.91
C VAL A 258 -19.31 -8.87 -2.46
N GLN A 259 -18.82 -10.07 -2.16
CA GLN A 259 -19.53 -11.32 -2.39
C GLN A 259 -19.84 -11.95 -1.04
N LEU A 260 -21.09 -12.33 -0.82
CA LEU A 260 -21.56 -12.84 0.46
C LEU A 260 -22.09 -14.27 0.31
N ASP A 261 -21.27 -15.26 0.66
CA ASP A 261 -21.59 -16.67 0.47
C ASP A 261 -22.40 -17.30 1.62
N ALA A 262 -22.26 -16.78 2.84
CA ALA A 262 -22.91 -17.36 4.00
C ALA A 262 -24.27 -16.71 4.28
N GLU A 263 -25.27 -17.52 4.62
CA GLU A 263 -26.54 -17.01 5.10
C GLU A 263 -26.35 -16.24 6.42
N GLY A 264 -27.05 -15.13 6.56
CA GLY A 264 -26.93 -14.27 7.74
C GLY A 264 -27.41 -12.84 7.52
N VAL A 265 -27.23 -12.05 8.57
CA VAL A 265 -27.51 -10.61 8.56
C VAL A 265 -26.19 -9.86 8.70
N TYR A 266 -25.90 -9.02 7.72
CA TYR A 266 -24.67 -8.24 7.61
C TYR A 266 -25.02 -6.77 7.79
N SER A 267 -24.73 -6.23 8.97
CA SER A 267 -24.79 -4.78 9.20
C SER A 267 -23.51 -4.12 8.74
N TYR A 268 -23.65 -2.95 8.15
CA TYR A 268 -22.53 -2.13 7.67
C TYR A 268 -22.88 -0.64 7.81
N GLY A 269 -21.87 0.22 7.69
CA GLY A 269 -22.06 1.66 7.79
C GLY A 269 -20.99 2.45 7.05
N ASP A 270 -21.18 3.76 7.03
CA ASP A 270 -20.19 4.72 6.56
C ASP A 270 -19.39 5.24 7.76
N ALA A 271 -18.08 5.00 7.77
CA ALA A 271 -17.18 5.43 8.84
C ALA A 271 -17.03 6.96 8.90
N LEU A 272 -17.19 7.65 7.77
CA LEU A 272 -17.10 9.12 7.69
C LEU A 272 -18.40 9.77 8.15
N GLN A 273 -19.53 9.08 7.99
CA GLN A 273 -20.84 9.53 8.43
C GLN A 273 -21.58 8.43 9.20
N PRO A 274 -21.26 8.21 10.50
CA PRO A 274 -21.75 7.06 11.27
C PRO A 274 -23.27 6.97 11.47
N ILE A 275 -24.03 8.00 11.05
CA ILE A 275 -25.49 7.98 11.02
C ILE A 275 -26.04 7.13 9.87
N HIS A 276 -25.28 6.98 8.79
CA HIS A 276 -25.66 6.18 7.63
C HIS A 276 -25.27 4.73 7.88
N THR A 277 -26.29 3.87 7.97
CA THR A 277 -26.13 2.44 8.21
C THR A 277 -27.02 1.67 7.25
N GLY A 278 -26.59 0.46 6.90
CA GLY A 278 -27.32 -0.43 6.03
C GLY A 278 -27.29 -1.86 6.54
N THR A 279 -28.14 -2.70 5.96
CA THR A 279 -28.21 -4.14 6.28
C THR A 279 -28.39 -4.96 5.02
N ILE A 280 -27.55 -5.96 4.82
CA ILE A 280 -27.74 -7.02 3.82
C ILE A 280 -28.20 -8.28 4.53
N ILE A 281 -29.32 -8.84 4.11
CA ILE A 281 -29.84 -10.13 4.55
C ILE A 281 -29.51 -11.14 3.47
N VAL A 282 -28.65 -12.09 3.77
CA VAL A 282 -28.33 -13.21 2.89
C VAL A 282 -29.17 -14.40 3.31
N ALA A 283 -30.12 -14.78 2.47
CA ALA A 283 -31.03 -15.88 2.73
C ALA A 283 -31.48 -16.49 1.41
N GLN A 284 -31.79 -17.79 1.42
CA GLN A 284 -32.45 -18.40 0.27
C GLN A 284 -33.73 -17.63 -0.04
N THR A 285 -33.89 -17.25 -1.31
CA THR A 285 -35.20 -16.82 -1.76
C THR A 285 -36.13 -18.02 -1.62
N PRO A 286 -37.27 -17.92 -0.92
CA PRO A 286 -38.20 -19.04 -0.83
C PRO A 286 -38.55 -19.48 -2.25
N VAL A 287 -38.26 -20.74 -2.58
CA VAL A 287 -38.81 -21.35 -3.79
C VAL A 287 -40.31 -21.40 -3.57
N VAL A 288 -41.03 -20.44 -4.14
CA VAL A 288 -42.48 -20.58 -4.29
C VAL A 288 -42.63 -21.66 -5.35
N GLU A 289 -42.72 -22.92 -4.93
CA GLU A 289 -43.29 -23.94 -5.80
C GLU A 289 -44.71 -23.49 -6.10
N GLU A 290 -44.92 -22.93 -7.30
CA GLU A 290 -46.24 -22.89 -7.88
C GLU A 290 -46.71 -24.34 -7.97
N ASN A 291 -47.50 -24.76 -6.99
CA ASN A 291 -48.44 -25.86 -7.18
C ASN A 291 -49.38 -25.40 -8.30
N GLN A 292 -48.99 -25.61 -9.55
CA GLN A 292 -49.84 -25.46 -10.71
C GLN A 292 -50.91 -26.54 -10.63
N GLN A 293 -51.93 -26.28 -9.80
CA GLN A 293 -53.16 -27.05 -9.81
C GLN A 293 -53.86 -26.76 -11.13
N LEU A 294 -53.61 -27.62 -12.12
CA LEU A 294 -54.30 -27.64 -13.39
C LEU A 294 -55.78 -27.95 -13.14
N PHE A 295 -56.62 -26.93 -13.06
CA PHE A 295 -58.07 -27.09 -13.01
C PHE A 295 -58.57 -27.53 -14.39
N LEU A 296 -58.69 -28.84 -14.59
CA LEU A 296 -59.37 -29.40 -15.76
C LEU A 296 -60.88 -29.12 -15.64
N PRO A 297 -61.54 -28.52 -16.65
CA PRO A 297 -62.98 -28.38 -16.64
C PRO A 297 -63.65 -29.75 -16.72
N ILE A 298 -64.58 -30.01 -15.80
CA ILE A 298 -65.40 -31.23 -15.82
C ILE A 298 -66.35 -31.14 -17.03
N ALA A 299 -66.08 -31.91 -18.07
CA ALA A 299 -67.04 -32.13 -19.15
C ALA A 299 -68.13 -33.07 -18.62
N LYS A 300 -69.32 -32.53 -18.35
CA LYS A 300 -70.51 -33.36 -18.11
C LYS A 300 -70.95 -33.97 -19.44
N ARG A 301 -71.10 -35.29 -19.47
CA ARG A 301 -71.72 -36.05 -20.56
C ARG A 301 -73.17 -36.37 -20.20
#